data_AF-A0A9D7WLS2-F1
#
_entry.id   AF-A0A9D7WLS2-F1
#
_cell.length_a   1.000
_cell.length_b   1.000
_cell.length_c   1.000
_cell.angle_alpha   90.00
_cell.angle_beta   90.00
_cell.angle_gamma   90.00
#
_symmetry.space_group_name_H-M   'P 1'
#
loop_
_entity.id
_entity.type
_entity.pdbx_description
1 polymer ?
#
loop_
_entity_poly.entity_id
_entity_poly.type
_entity_poly.pdbx_seq_one_letter_code
_entity_poly.pdbx_strand_id
1 'polypeptide(L)'
;MARDYTKYTVKGIGENLNKRQLVFEIVKDYVEKNKPSFDKLSSVFKDEIQGSKGFIRKAAKVEDPKRFNTKMPLKIKFGVEVVVSNQWGSKNIDAFLNLAKKLKYKVSLEQSEGVEKDNSLPDTAETKVTFYIEVNSDSGDLGPFFQVDADSSNESVAEKFKAFNAECNYDTLLGVIRAFLDGYNQEIYKQLINNSTDIEKEYGSEILLADLKNPNFDWHELSPHFVITKIGDLDLTPIEKTALEWDEEDLIKATVELLKKDTSIVNYASDFISQVRYSLSEEKFKNAL
;
A
#
# COMPACT_ATOMS: atom_id res chain seq x y z
N MET A 1 0.51 -27.18 8.25
CA MET A 1 -0.28 -26.30 9.14
C MET A 1 -1.08 -25.36 8.27
N ALA A 2 -2.36 -25.13 8.57
CA ALA A 2 -3.17 -24.16 7.83
C ALA A 2 -2.55 -22.76 7.95
N ARG A 3 -2.46 -22.04 6.83
CA ARG A 3 -1.99 -20.65 6.83
C ARG A 3 -3.05 -19.78 7.51
N ASP A 4 -2.61 -18.93 8.43
CA ASP A 4 -3.47 -18.03 9.19
C ASP A 4 -3.55 -16.68 8.47
N TYR A 5 -4.74 -16.40 7.93
CA TYR A 5 -5.04 -15.19 7.15
C TYR A 5 -5.81 -14.15 7.96
N THR A 6 -5.86 -14.28 9.30
CA THR A 6 -6.62 -13.36 10.16
C THR A 6 -6.20 -11.91 9.93
N LYS A 7 -7.18 -11.05 9.67
CA LYS A 7 -7.01 -9.61 9.49
C LYS A 7 -7.66 -8.81 10.61
N TYR A 8 -7.11 -7.63 10.85
CA TYR A 8 -7.47 -6.78 11.98
C TYR A 8 -7.72 -5.35 11.52
N THR A 9 -8.74 -4.74 12.11
CA THR A 9 -9.03 -3.31 12.00
C THR A 9 -8.73 -2.64 13.33
N VAL A 10 -8.08 -1.47 13.29
CA VAL A 10 -7.86 -0.61 14.44
C VAL A 10 -8.50 0.74 14.15
N LYS A 11 -9.57 1.06 14.89
CA LYS A 11 -10.38 2.26 14.64
C LYS A 11 -9.51 3.53 14.64
N GLY A 12 -9.52 4.24 13.51
CA GLY A 12 -8.80 5.51 13.34
C GLY A 12 -7.29 5.36 13.12
N ILE A 13 -6.80 4.15 12.82
CA ILE A 13 -5.38 3.86 12.57
C ILE A 13 -5.22 3.08 11.25
N GLY A 14 -5.96 1.98 11.07
CA GLY A 14 -5.87 1.21 9.83
C GLY A 14 -6.77 -0.03 9.81
N GLU A 15 -7.04 -0.55 8.62
CA GLU A 15 -7.94 -1.68 8.36
C GLU A 15 -7.20 -2.81 7.61
N ASN A 16 -7.74 -4.03 7.58
CA ASN A 16 -7.18 -5.18 6.86
C ASN A 16 -5.71 -5.52 7.21
N LEU A 17 -5.30 -5.20 8.44
CA LEU A 17 -3.92 -5.34 8.89
C LEU A 17 -3.64 -6.82 9.19
N ASN A 18 -2.56 -7.37 8.62
CA ASN A 18 -2.04 -8.66 9.11
C ASN A 18 -1.36 -8.46 10.48
N LYS A 19 -1.02 -9.55 11.18
CA LYS A 19 -0.50 -9.49 12.55
C LYS A 19 0.73 -8.57 12.72
N ARG A 20 1.68 -8.59 11.78
CA ARG A 20 2.87 -7.73 11.84
C ARG A 20 2.52 -6.25 11.63
N GLN A 21 1.58 -5.96 10.72
CA GLN A 21 1.10 -4.60 10.45
C GLN A 21 0.30 -4.06 11.63
N LEU A 22 -0.63 -4.84 12.17
CA LEU A 22 -1.39 -4.51 13.37
C LEU A 22 -0.47 -4.07 14.51
N VAL A 23 0.57 -4.85 14.78
CA VAL A 23 1.52 -4.53 15.85
C VAL A 23 2.30 -3.26 15.53
N PHE A 24 2.81 -3.14 14.30
CA PHE A 24 3.59 -1.98 13.88
C PHE A 24 2.80 -0.68 14.00
N GLU A 25 1.58 -0.63 13.46
CA GLU A 25 0.74 0.57 13.45
C GLU A 25 0.36 1.04 14.87
N ILE A 26 0.04 0.11 15.77
CA ILE A 26 -0.26 0.44 17.17
C ILE A 26 1.00 0.95 17.90
N VAL A 27 2.17 0.36 17.65
CA VAL A 27 3.42 0.84 18.25
C VAL A 27 3.80 2.22 17.70
N LYS A 28 3.64 2.43 16.39
CA LYS A 28 3.87 3.72 15.71
C LYS A 28 2.98 4.81 16.31
N ASP A 29 1.67 4.58 16.35
CA ASP A 29 0.71 5.53 16.93
C ASP A 29 1.02 5.83 18.41
N TYR A 30 1.38 4.81 19.20
CA TYR A 30 1.78 5.02 20.60
C TYR A 30 3.03 5.89 20.71
N VAL A 31 4.04 5.66 19.87
CA VAL A 31 5.28 6.44 19.84
C VAL A 31 5.02 7.89 19.45
N GLU A 32 4.20 8.12 18.43
CA GLU A 32 3.86 9.47 17.95
C GLU A 32 3.10 10.28 19.01
N LYS A 33 2.13 9.66 19.69
CA LYS A 33 1.32 10.32 20.74
C LYS A 33 2.10 10.59 22.03
N ASN A 34 2.99 9.69 22.43
CA ASN A 34 3.61 9.73 23.77
C ASN A 34 5.08 10.13 23.77
N LYS A 35 5.75 10.07 22.61
CA LYS A 35 7.21 10.31 22.43
C LYS A 35 8.06 9.68 23.55
N PRO A 36 7.95 8.36 23.80
CA PRO A 36 8.53 7.71 24.98
C PRO A 36 10.06 7.61 24.89
N SER A 37 10.73 7.41 26.02
CA SER A 37 12.11 6.89 26.04
C SER A 37 12.13 5.38 25.73
N PHE A 38 13.30 4.83 25.42
CA PHE A 38 13.44 3.39 25.17
C PHE A 38 12.98 2.57 26.38
N ASP A 39 13.40 2.94 27.59
CA ASP A 39 13.04 2.20 28.81
C ASP A 39 11.53 2.22 29.06
N LYS A 40 10.88 3.38 28.81
CA LYS A 40 9.42 3.48 28.92
C LYS A 40 8.73 2.62 27.88
N LEU A 41 9.21 2.66 26.63
CA LEU A 41 8.67 1.86 25.54
C LEU A 41 8.81 0.35 25.83
N SER A 42 9.99 -0.11 26.26
CA SER A 42 10.25 -1.50 26.65
C SER A 42 9.46 -1.94 27.88
N SER A 43 9.12 -1.03 28.79
CA SER A 43 8.26 -1.36 29.94
C SER A 43 6.80 -1.62 29.56
N VAL A 44 6.33 -1.00 28.47
CA VAL A 44 4.96 -1.15 27.95
C VAL A 44 4.88 -2.33 26.98
N PHE A 45 5.80 -2.38 26.02
CA PHE A 45 5.92 -3.44 25.01
C PHE A 45 7.01 -4.42 25.41
N LYS A 46 6.75 -5.17 26.49
CA LYS A 46 7.74 -6.09 27.04
C LYS A 46 7.96 -7.31 26.13
N ASP A 47 9.17 -7.86 26.14
CA ASP A 47 9.54 -8.98 25.30
C ASP A 47 8.67 -10.21 25.53
N GLU A 48 8.17 -10.45 26.75
CA GLU A 48 7.33 -11.61 27.06
C GLU A 48 6.00 -11.62 26.29
N ILE A 49 5.54 -10.46 25.79
CA ILE A 49 4.35 -10.34 24.95
C ILE A 49 4.59 -10.98 23.58
N GLN A 50 5.78 -10.78 23.02
CA GLN A 50 6.18 -11.40 21.77
C GLN A 50 6.67 -12.84 22.01
N GLY A 51 7.46 -13.05 23.07
CA GLY A 51 8.12 -14.29 23.43
C GLY A 51 9.65 -14.20 23.32
N SER A 52 10.30 -15.34 23.06
CA SER A 52 11.76 -15.46 23.09
C SER A 52 12.50 -14.75 21.96
N LYS A 53 11.79 -14.10 21.02
CA LYS A 53 12.40 -13.40 19.88
C LYS A 53 12.48 -11.88 20.10
N GLY A 54 11.89 -11.39 21.18
CA GLY A 54 11.90 -9.98 21.55
C GLY A 54 10.90 -9.14 20.76
N PHE A 55 10.49 -8.02 21.35
CA PHE A 55 9.46 -7.14 20.80
C PHE A 55 10.08 -5.91 20.13
N ILE A 56 10.71 -5.03 20.90
CA ILE A 56 11.29 -3.78 20.39
C ILE A 56 12.79 -3.76 20.70
N ARG A 57 13.59 -3.33 19.72
CA ARG A 57 15.04 -3.19 19.85
C ARG A 57 15.48 -1.82 19.34
N LYS A 58 16.55 -1.28 19.89
CA LYS A 58 17.24 -0.13 19.26
C LYS A 58 17.80 -0.61 17.92
N ALA A 59 17.60 0.15 16.84
CA ALA A 59 18.03 -0.25 15.51
C ALA A 59 19.52 -0.65 15.46
N ALA A 60 20.38 0.13 16.11
CA ALA A 60 21.83 -0.11 16.21
C ALA A 60 22.24 -1.36 17.03
N LYS A 61 21.30 -2.02 17.73
CA LYS A 61 21.57 -3.19 18.60
C LYS A 61 20.81 -4.44 18.16
N VAL A 62 20.33 -4.47 16.92
CA VAL A 62 19.62 -5.63 16.38
C VAL A 62 20.62 -6.69 15.94
N GLU A 63 20.63 -7.83 16.63
CA GLU A 63 21.50 -8.96 16.30
C GLU A 63 20.94 -9.84 15.16
N ASP A 64 19.60 -9.97 15.09
CA ASP A 64 18.90 -10.76 14.06
C ASP A 64 17.91 -9.87 13.27
N PRO A 65 18.38 -9.15 12.24
CA PRO A 65 17.56 -8.18 11.51
C PRO A 65 16.36 -8.79 10.80
N LYS A 66 16.38 -10.10 10.49
CA LYS A 66 15.26 -10.78 9.82
C LYS A 66 14.00 -10.85 10.68
N ARG A 67 14.15 -10.73 12.01
CA ARG A 67 13.04 -10.79 12.99
C ARG A 67 12.37 -9.45 13.27
N PHE A 68 12.94 -8.36 12.76
CA PHE A 68 12.47 -7.00 13.02
C PHE A 68 12.22 -6.26 11.71
N ASN A 69 11.33 -5.28 11.72
CA ASN A 69 11.13 -4.37 10.60
C ASN A 69 12.24 -3.31 10.60
N THR A 70 13.41 -3.65 10.08
CA THR A 70 14.56 -2.73 10.01
C THR A 70 14.44 -1.68 8.90
N LYS A 71 13.53 -1.88 7.94
CA LYS A 71 13.27 -0.95 6.84
C LYS A 71 12.45 0.27 7.28
N MET A 72 11.72 0.17 8.40
CA MET A 72 10.89 1.25 8.93
C MET A 72 11.18 1.47 10.42
N PRO A 73 12.33 2.05 10.77
CA PRO A 73 12.62 2.40 12.16
C PRO A 73 11.66 3.50 12.64
N LEU A 74 11.26 3.41 13.90
CA LEU A 74 10.46 4.44 14.57
C LEU A 74 11.40 5.33 15.39
N LYS A 75 11.25 6.66 15.25
CA LYS A 75 12.00 7.64 16.02
C LYS A 75 11.30 7.90 17.36
N ILE A 76 12.01 7.64 18.46
CA ILE A 76 11.53 7.89 19.82
C ILE A 76 12.23 9.12 20.42
N LYS A 77 12.06 9.39 21.71
CA LYS A 77 12.67 10.55 22.37
C LYS A 77 14.18 10.61 22.14
N PHE A 78 14.69 11.82 21.89
CA PHE A 78 16.10 12.10 21.58
C PHE A 78 16.61 11.51 20.26
N GLY A 79 15.71 11.27 19.30
CA GLY A 79 16.09 10.81 17.95
C GLY A 79 16.61 9.37 17.92
N VAL A 80 16.46 8.61 19.01
CA VAL A 80 16.84 7.20 19.03
C VAL A 80 15.88 6.42 18.11
N GLU A 81 16.44 5.58 17.26
CA GLU A 81 15.66 4.72 16.38
C GLU A 81 15.45 3.33 16.97
N VAL A 82 14.22 2.86 16.88
CA VAL A 82 13.82 1.53 17.33
C VAL A 82 13.11 0.77 16.23
N VAL A 83 13.23 -0.55 16.24
CA VAL A 83 12.57 -1.44 15.29
C VAL A 83 11.62 -2.39 16.01
N VAL A 84 10.55 -2.77 15.32
CA VAL A 84 9.46 -3.60 15.86
C VAL A 84 9.54 -5.01 15.28
N SER A 85 9.31 -6.03 16.11
CA SER A 85 9.30 -7.43 15.67
C SER A 85 8.26 -7.67 14.57
N ASN A 86 8.66 -8.41 13.54
CA ASN A 86 7.78 -8.84 12.44
C ASN A 86 7.23 -10.27 12.66
N GLN A 87 7.63 -10.95 13.73
CA GLN A 87 7.31 -12.36 14.01
C GLN A 87 6.12 -12.49 14.97
N TRP A 88 4.92 -12.63 14.41
CA TRP A 88 3.68 -12.79 15.17
C TRP A 88 2.88 -14.00 14.70
N GLY A 89 2.67 -14.94 15.61
CA GLY A 89 1.93 -16.18 15.39
C GLY A 89 0.63 -16.22 16.20
N SER A 90 -0.15 -17.28 16.04
CA SER A 90 -1.38 -17.49 16.82
C SER A 90 -1.12 -17.56 18.33
N LYS A 91 0.07 -18.00 18.76
CA LYS A 91 0.40 -18.16 20.18
C LYS A 91 0.74 -16.87 20.93
N ASN A 92 1.13 -15.81 20.23
CA ASN A 92 1.59 -14.56 20.86
C ASN A 92 0.75 -13.33 20.48
N ILE A 93 -0.09 -13.42 19.43
CA ILE A 93 -0.95 -12.29 19.04
C ILE A 93 -2.00 -11.96 20.10
N ASP A 94 -2.56 -12.94 20.81
CA ASP A 94 -3.57 -12.71 21.85
C ASP A 94 -3.02 -11.89 23.03
N ALA A 95 -1.75 -12.12 23.40
CA ALA A 95 -1.08 -11.34 24.42
C ALA A 95 -0.95 -9.88 24.00
N PHE A 96 -0.64 -9.64 22.73
CA PHE A 96 -0.57 -8.30 22.15
C PHE A 96 -1.95 -7.62 22.08
N LEU A 97 -3.00 -8.32 21.65
CA LEU A 97 -4.37 -7.78 21.60
C LEU A 97 -4.86 -7.34 22.99
N ASN A 98 -4.52 -8.12 24.03
CA ASN A 98 -4.80 -7.75 25.41
C ASN A 98 -4.06 -6.48 25.85
N LEU A 99 -2.81 -6.30 25.41
CA LEU A 99 -2.07 -5.04 25.63
C LEU A 99 -2.74 -3.88 24.88
N ALA A 100 -3.06 -4.04 23.59
CA ALA A 100 -3.70 -3.01 22.77
C ALA A 100 -5.01 -2.52 23.42
N LYS A 101 -5.83 -3.45 23.94
CA LYS A 101 -7.06 -3.12 24.68
C LYS A 101 -6.77 -2.34 25.98
N LYS A 102 -5.73 -2.70 26.73
CA LYS A 102 -5.29 -1.95 27.93
C LYS A 102 -4.84 -0.53 27.58
N LEU A 103 -4.19 -0.37 26.43
CA LEU A 103 -3.79 0.92 25.84
C LEU A 103 -4.95 1.68 25.17
N LYS A 104 -6.18 1.18 25.29
CA LYS A 104 -7.43 1.79 24.78
C LYS A 104 -7.58 1.80 23.26
N TYR A 105 -6.79 1.01 22.53
CA TYR A 105 -7.03 0.77 21.11
C TYR A 105 -8.27 -0.11 20.91
N LYS A 106 -9.09 0.25 19.92
CA LYS A 106 -10.27 -0.51 19.51
C LYS A 106 -9.88 -1.39 18.33
N VAL A 107 -9.57 -2.66 18.62
CA VAL A 107 -9.18 -3.66 17.62
C VAL A 107 -10.35 -4.60 17.38
N SER A 108 -10.74 -4.80 16.12
CA SER A 108 -11.73 -5.79 15.69
C SER A 108 -11.09 -6.79 14.72
N LEU A 109 -11.58 -8.03 14.78
CA LEU A 109 -11.26 -9.07 13.81
C LEU A 109 -12.16 -8.87 12.59
N GLU A 110 -11.58 -8.95 11.40
CA GLU A 110 -12.36 -9.13 10.19
C GLU A 110 -12.70 -10.62 10.10
N GLN A 111 -13.97 -10.98 10.32
CA GLN A 111 -14.42 -12.34 10.13
C GLN A 111 -14.53 -12.61 8.62
N SER A 112 -13.74 -13.56 8.13
CA SER A 112 -13.99 -14.20 6.84
C SER A 112 -15.23 -15.08 7.01
N GLU A 113 -16.42 -14.57 6.70
CA GLU A 113 -17.59 -15.44 6.55
C GLU A 113 -17.38 -16.32 5.32
N GLY A 114 -17.48 -17.63 5.54
CA GLY A 114 -17.55 -18.61 4.47
C GLY A 114 -18.80 -18.35 3.64
N VAL A 115 -18.62 -18.28 2.34
CA VAL A 115 -19.69 -18.09 1.36
C VAL A 115 -20.64 -19.28 1.39
N GLU A 116 -21.83 -19.10 1.97
CA GLU A 116 -23.04 -19.70 1.40
C GLU A 116 -23.71 -18.65 0.51
N LYS A 117 -23.96 -19.04 -0.73
CA LYS A 117 -24.68 -18.24 -1.73
C LYS A 117 -26.09 -17.99 -1.23
N ASP A 118 -26.48 -16.73 -1.06
CA ASP A 118 -27.87 -16.35 -1.21
C ASP A 118 -28.00 -15.11 -2.10
N ASN A 119 -28.89 -15.25 -3.08
CA ASN A 119 -29.25 -14.25 -4.06
C ASN A 119 -30.14 -13.22 -3.36
N SER A 120 -29.58 -12.10 -2.95
CA SER A 120 -30.34 -10.85 -2.93
C SER A 120 -29.39 -9.66 -3.05
N LEU A 121 -29.56 -8.93 -4.14
CA LEU A 121 -29.01 -7.59 -4.33
C LEU A 121 -29.56 -6.67 -3.23
N PRO A 122 -28.72 -5.90 -2.52
CA PRO A 122 -29.10 -4.56 -2.14
C PRO A 122 -28.86 -3.65 -3.34
N ASP A 123 -29.98 -3.20 -3.88
CA ASP A 123 -30.07 -2.07 -4.79
C ASP A 123 -29.41 -0.83 -4.14
N THR A 124 -28.67 -0.08 -4.95
CA THR A 124 -28.23 1.31 -4.73
C THR A 124 -27.47 1.64 -3.43
N ALA A 125 -26.22 1.16 -3.32
CA ALA A 125 -25.18 1.89 -2.60
C ALA A 125 -24.11 2.32 -3.61
N GLU A 126 -23.75 3.61 -3.65
CA GLU A 126 -22.70 4.14 -4.52
C GLU A 126 -21.41 3.31 -4.35
N THR A 127 -21.09 2.47 -5.33
CA THR A 127 -19.87 1.66 -5.32
C THR A 127 -18.71 2.57 -5.72
N LYS A 128 -18.19 3.34 -4.76
CA LYS A 128 -16.96 4.10 -4.94
C LYS A 128 -15.75 3.19 -4.86
N VAL A 129 -14.80 3.40 -5.76
CA VAL A 129 -13.55 2.66 -5.88
C VAL A 129 -12.41 3.67 -5.87
N THR A 130 -11.54 3.57 -4.88
CA THR A 130 -10.38 4.45 -4.77
C THR A 130 -9.20 3.86 -5.53
N PHE A 131 -8.64 4.65 -6.45
CA PHE A 131 -7.38 4.38 -7.13
C PHE A 131 -6.27 5.18 -6.45
N TYR A 132 -5.16 4.52 -6.17
CA TYR A 132 -3.97 5.13 -5.56
C TYR A 132 -2.92 5.26 -6.64
N ILE A 133 -2.41 6.47 -6.83
CA ILE A 133 -1.53 6.81 -7.94
C ILE A 133 -0.27 7.45 -7.38
N GLU A 134 0.86 7.05 -7.92
CA GLU A 134 2.18 7.63 -7.70
C GLU A 134 2.73 8.14 -9.03
N VAL A 135 3.43 9.27 -9.04
CA VAL A 135 4.16 9.71 -10.24
C VAL A 135 5.57 9.15 -10.17
N ASN A 136 6.02 8.43 -11.19
CA ASN A 136 7.39 7.94 -11.29
C ASN A 136 8.06 8.45 -12.57
N SER A 137 9.39 8.38 -12.63
CA SER A 137 10.17 8.53 -13.87
C SER A 137 10.67 7.19 -14.39
N ASP A 138 11.11 7.17 -15.65
CA ASP A 138 11.80 6.01 -16.23
C ASP A 138 13.16 5.72 -15.55
N SER A 139 13.77 6.75 -14.93
CA SER A 139 14.98 6.62 -14.09
C SER A 139 14.70 6.02 -12.70
N GLY A 140 13.44 5.79 -12.33
CA GLY A 140 13.05 5.26 -11.01
C GLY A 140 12.97 6.32 -9.91
N ASP A 141 12.95 7.60 -10.29
CA ASP A 141 12.64 8.69 -9.37
C ASP A 141 11.16 8.60 -9.00
N LEU A 142 10.88 8.72 -7.70
CA LEU A 142 9.51 8.69 -7.21
C LEU A 142 9.06 10.14 -7.04
N GLY A 143 7.77 10.37 -7.21
CA GLY A 143 7.18 11.69 -7.19
C GLY A 143 5.91 11.74 -6.35
N PRO A 144 5.00 12.69 -6.62
CA PRO A 144 3.87 12.92 -5.73
C PRO A 144 2.90 11.73 -5.77
N PHE A 145 2.32 11.41 -4.62
CA PHE A 145 1.27 10.40 -4.50
C PHE A 145 -0.08 11.03 -4.18
N PHE A 146 -1.15 10.46 -4.72
CA PHE A 146 -2.51 10.95 -4.55
C PHE A 146 -3.55 9.84 -4.76
N GLN A 147 -4.82 10.15 -4.50
CA GLN A 147 -5.93 9.23 -4.63
C GLN A 147 -7.02 9.82 -5.51
N VAL A 148 -7.71 8.97 -6.24
CA VAL A 148 -8.88 9.33 -7.06
C VAL A 148 -10.00 8.36 -6.75
N ASP A 149 -11.12 8.88 -6.27
CA ASP A 149 -12.34 8.09 -6.10
C ASP A 149 -13.10 8.05 -7.43
N ALA A 150 -13.21 6.85 -7.98
CA ALA A 150 -14.12 6.57 -9.09
C ALA A 150 -15.47 6.12 -8.55
N ASP A 151 -16.55 6.78 -8.95
CA ASP A 151 -17.90 6.41 -8.56
C ASP A 151 -18.66 5.71 -9.70
N SER A 152 -19.84 5.19 -9.34
CA SER A 152 -20.74 4.48 -10.24
C SER A 152 -21.39 5.35 -11.30
N SER A 153 -21.19 6.67 -11.31
CA SER A 153 -21.69 7.54 -12.39
C SER A 153 -20.92 7.34 -13.69
N ASN A 154 -19.69 6.83 -13.62
CA ASN A 154 -18.97 6.35 -14.79
C ASN A 154 -19.31 4.87 -15.04
N GLU A 155 -20.33 4.64 -15.87
CA GLU A 155 -20.82 3.28 -16.20
C GLU A 155 -19.70 2.36 -16.70
N SER A 156 -18.76 2.89 -17.50
CA SER A 156 -17.63 2.11 -18.03
C SER A 156 -16.73 1.59 -16.91
N VAL A 157 -16.36 2.45 -15.96
CA VAL A 157 -15.52 2.04 -14.82
C VAL A 157 -16.29 1.09 -13.90
N ALA A 158 -17.56 1.36 -13.63
CA ALA A 158 -18.39 0.51 -12.78
C ALA A 158 -18.52 -0.91 -13.34
N GLU A 159 -18.78 -1.05 -14.65
CA GLU A 159 -18.85 -2.35 -15.32
C GLU A 159 -17.52 -3.11 -15.27
N LYS A 160 -16.41 -2.42 -15.58
CA LYS A 160 -15.09 -3.06 -15.55
C LYS A 160 -14.66 -3.43 -14.15
N PHE A 161 -14.97 -2.61 -13.16
CA PHE A 161 -14.71 -2.92 -11.76
C PHE A 161 -15.54 -4.11 -11.28
N LYS A 162 -16.81 -4.21 -11.69
CA LYS A 162 -17.64 -5.38 -11.42
C LYS A 162 -17.04 -6.66 -12.02
N ALA A 163 -16.57 -6.60 -13.28
CA ALA A 163 -15.91 -7.72 -13.92
C ALA A 163 -14.61 -8.13 -13.20
N PHE A 164 -13.80 -7.14 -12.83
CA PHE A 164 -12.58 -7.32 -12.05
C PHE A 164 -12.82 -7.93 -10.65
N ASN A 165 -13.89 -7.53 -9.95
CA ASN A 165 -14.25 -8.14 -8.68
C ASN A 165 -14.82 -9.56 -8.82
N ALA A 166 -15.53 -9.83 -9.92
CA ALA A 166 -16.04 -11.18 -10.20
C ALA A 166 -14.88 -12.14 -10.50
N GLU A 167 -13.86 -11.66 -11.21
CA GLU A 167 -12.68 -12.43 -11.53
C GLU A 167 -11.48 -11.50 -11.67
N CYS A 168 -10.53 -11.54 -10.73
CA CYS A 168 -9.29 -10.78 -10.82
C CYS A 168 -8.28 -11.55 -11.68
N ASN A 169 -8.18 -11.19 -12.95
CA ASN A 169 -7.21 -11.71 -13.91
C ASN A 169 -6.61 -10.55 -14.72
N TYR A 170 -5.68 -10.87 -15.63
CA TYR A 170 -5.01 -9.85 -16.43
C TYR A 170 -6.00 -8.98 -17.25
N ASP A 171 -6.91 -9.60 -18.00
CA ASP A 171 -7.82 -8.88 -18.90
C ASP A 171 -8.78 -7.95 -18.14
N THR A 172 -9.28 -8.41 -16.99
CA THR A 172 -10.21 -7.64 -16.16
C THR A 172 -9.52 -6.51 -15.43
N LEU A 173 -8.30 -6.72 -14.93
CA LEU A 173 -7.47 -5.68 -14.32
C LEU A 173 -7.10 -4.61 -15.35
N LEU A 174 -6.65 -5.03 -16.54
CA LEU A 174 -6.37 -4.13 -17.65
C LEU A 174 -7.63 -3.34 -18.05
N GLY A 175 -8.78 -4.02 -18.10
CA GLY A 175 -10.05 -3.41 -18.42
C GLY A 175 -10.44 -2.30 -17.44
N VAL A 176 -10.29 -2.53 -16.14
CA VAL A 176 -10.65 -1.53 -15.12
C VAL A 176 -9.67 -0.37 -15.09
N ILE A 177 -8.37 -0.63 -15.24
CA ILE A 177 -7.35 0.43 -15.29
C ILE A 177 -7.58 1.36 -16.49
N ARG A 178 -7.78 0.81 -17.69
CA ARG A 178 -8.04 1.63 -18.89
C ARG A 178 -9.31 2.46 -18.75
N ALA A 179 -10.40 1.84 -18.32
CA ALA A 179 -11.66 2.55 -18.10
C ALA A 179 -11.49 3.70 -17.10
N PHE A 180 -10.72 3.48 -16.03
CA PHE A 180 -10.42 4.52 -15.04
C PHE A 180 -9.65 5.69 -15.65
N LEU A 181 -8.56 5.43 -16.37
CA LEU A 181 -7.70 6.48 -16.90
C LEU A 181 -8.34 7.30 -18.02
N ASP A 182 -9.17 6.65 -18.83
CA ASP A 182 -9.95 7.31 -19.88
C ASP A 182 -11.09 8.12 -19.25
N GLY A 183 -11.81 7.51 -18.31
CA GLY A 183 -13.01 8.08 -17.69
C GLY A 183 -12.74 9.19 -16.68
N TYR A 184 -11.59 9.16 -16.00
CA TYR A 184 -11.20 10.09 -14.95
C TYR A 184 -10.01 10.97 -15.33
N ASN A 185 -9.68 11.04 -16.63
CA ASN A 185 -8.47 11.72 -17.11
C ASN A 185 -8.29 13.12 -16.50
N GLN A 186 -9.32 13.97 -16.57
CA GLN A 186 -9.26 15.33 -16.01
C GLN A 186 -9.15 15.35 -14.48
N GLU A 187 -9.89 14.47 -13.79
CA GLU A 187 -9.88 14.41 -12.32
C GLU A 187 -8.52 13.91 -11.81
N ILE A 188 -7.84 13.01 -12.51
CA ILE A 188 -6.48 12.55 -12.18
C ILE A 188 -5.52 13.75 -12.13
N TYR A 189 -5.48 14.59 -13.17
CA TYR A 189 -4.61 15.78 -13.16
C TYR A 189 -4.99 16.77 -12.07
N LYS A 190 -6.29 16.98 -11.84
CA LYS A 190 -6.78 17.86 -10.78
C LYS A 190 -6.38 17.36 -9.39
N GLN A 191 -6.44 16.06 -9.13
CA GLN A 191 -6.04 15.45 -7.87
C GLN A 191 -4.52 15.52 -7.67
N LEU A 192 -3.73 15.28 -8.73
CA LEU A 192 -2.29 15.53 -8.70
C LEU A 192 -1.96 16.97 -8.29
N ILE A 193 -2.64 17.97 -8.84
CA ILE A 193 -2.33 19.38 -8.60
C ILE A 193 -2.76 19.87 -7.21
N ASN A 194 -3.90 19.38 -6.71
CA ASN A 194 -4.55 19.94 -5.54
C ASN A 194 -4.40 19.10 -4.28
N ASN A 195 -4.25 17.78 -4.41
CA ASN A 195 -4.36 16.84 -3.30
C ASN A 195 -3.23 15.80 -3.29
N SER A 196 -2.13 16.03 -4.01
CA SER A 196 -0.96 15.19 -3.89
C SER A 196 -0.13 15.53 -2.67
N THR A 197 0.63 14.53 -2.24
CA THR A 197 1.65 14.66 -1.22
C THR A 197 2.98 14.27 -1.85
N ASP A 198 3.98 15.14 -1.72
CA ASP A 198 5.33 14.85 -2.17
C ASP A 198 5.95 13.76 -1.28
N ILE A 199 6.69 12.85 -1.88
CA ILE A 199 7.47 11.85 -1.15
C ILE A 199 8.79 12.51 -0.74
N GLU A 200 9.06 12.58 0.56
CA GLU A 200 10.39 12.98 1.07
C GLU A 200 11.31 11.75 1.15
N LYS A 201 12.35 11.69 0.32
CA LYS A 201 13.37 10.63 0.38
C LYS A 201 14.60 11.02 1.20
N GLU A 202 15.17 10.03 1.88
CA GLU A 202 16.46 10.16 2.54
C GLU A 202 17.64 10.02 1.55
N TYR A 203 17.44 9.28 0.45
CA TYR A 203 18.44 9.03 -0.60
C TYR A 203 17.77 8.85 -1.98
N GLY A 204 18.46 9.30 -3.04
CA GLY A 204 17.97 9.27 -4.42
C GLY A 204 17.23 10.54 -4.81
N SER A 205 17.01 10.72 -6.11
CA SER A 205 16.21 11.83 -6.64
C SER A 205 14.71 11.57 -6.49
N GLU A 206 13.97 12.66 -6.41
CA GLU A 206 12.52 12.72 -6.31
C GLU A 206 11.99 13.78 -7.27
N ILE A 207 10.76 13.59 -7.73
CA ILE A 207 10.03 14.59 -8.53
C ILE A 207 9.03 15.25 -7.58
N LEU A 208 9.22 16.53 -7.26
CA LEU A 208 8.24 17.25 -6.46
C LEU A 208 7.12 17.80 -7.36
N LEU A 209 5.94 18.03 -6.80
CA LEU A 209 4.88 18.75 -7.51
C LEU A 209 5.36 20.15 -7.94
N ALA A 210 6.22 20.77 -7.14
CA ALA A 210 6.85 22.05 -7.47
C ALA A 210 7.72 21.97 -8.74
N ASP A 211 8.40 20.84 -8.96
CA ASP A 211 9.20 20.60 -10.15
C ASP A 211 8.30 20.49 -11.38
N LEU A 212 7.21 19.72 -11.30
CA LEU A 212 6.23 19.60 -12.39
C LEU A 212 5.59 20.95 -12.78
N LYS A 213 5.43 21.86 -11.80
CA LYS A 213 4.92 23.23 -12.02
C LYS A 213 5.97 24.18 -12.59
N ASN A 214 7.25 23.80 -12.62
CA ASN A 214 8.33 24.61 -13.14
C ASN A 214 8.23 24.69 -14.68
N PRO A 215 8.17 25.90 -15.29
CA PRO A 215 8.14 26.05 -16.75
C PRO A 215 9.33 25.43 -17.48
N ASN A 216 10.44 25.21 -16.77
CA ASN A 216 11.69 24.65 -17.30
C ASN A 216 11.88 23.17 -16.91
N PHE A 217 10.86 22.49 -16.39
CA PHE A 217 10.94 21.06 -16.09
C PHE A 217 11.24 20.27 -17.37
N ASP A 218 12.23 19.36 -17.34
CA ASP A 218 12.57 18.54 -18.50
C ASP A 218 11.66 17.30 -18.56
N TRP A 219 10.51 17.49 -19.20
CA TRP A 219 9.50 16.46 -19.43
C TRP A 219 10.00 15.28 -20.28
N HIS A 220 11.04 15.48 -21.09
CA HIS A 220 11.57 14.46 -21.97
C HIS A 220 12.63 13.62 -21.28
N GLU A 221 13.53 14.23 -20.52
CA GLU A 221 14.57 13.52 -19.77
C GLU A 221 13.96 12.69 -18.63
N LEU A 222 13.08 13.30 -17.82
CA LEU A 222 12.48 12.62 -16.68
C LEU A 222 11.30 11.72 -17.04
N SER A 223 10.64 11.98 -18.18
CA SER A 223 9.52 11.16 -18.70
C SER A 223 8.54 10.69 -17.60
N PRO A 224 7.92 11.64 -16.86
CA PRO A 224 7.06 11.29 -15.73
C PRO A 224 5.84 10.49 -16.20
N HIS A 225 5.42 9.52 -15.39
CA HIS A 225 4.27 8.68 -15.65
C HIS A 225 3.50 8.36 -14.38
N PHE A 226 2.18 8.27 -14.50
CA PHE A 226 1.30 7.78 -13.45
C PHE A 226 1.48 6.28 -13.29
N VAL A 227 1.59 5.84 -12.04
CA VAL A 227 1.67 4.44 -11.63
C VAL A 227 0.52 4.14 -10.70
N ILE A 228 -0.37 3.22 -11.10
CA ILE A 228 -1.44 2.76 -10.20
C ILE A 228 -0.86 1.75 -9.23
N THR A 229 -0.75 2.14 -7.96
CA THR A 229 -0.15 1.31 -6.90
C THR A 229 -1.20 0.50 -6.14
N LYS A 230 -2.46 0.93 -6.13
CA LYS A 230 -3.57 0.21 -5.49
C LYS A 230 -4.91 0.51 -6.17
N ILE A 231 -5.78 -0.51 -6.23
CA ILE A 231 -7.18 -0.38 -6.65
C ILE A 231 -8.07 -0.93 -5.53
N GLY A 232 -8.79 -0.06 -4.82
CA GLY A 232 -9.52 -0.44 -3.62
C GLY A 232 -8.57 -1.07 -2.59
N ASP A 233 -8.73 -2.37 -2.35
CA ASP A 233 -7.86 -3.15 -1.44
C ASP A 233 -6.77 -3.96 -2.14
N LEU A 234 -6.76 -4.02 -3.47
CA LEU A 234 -5.73 -4.72 -4.23
C LEU A 234 -4.46 -3.87 -4.30
N ASP A 235 -3.39 -4.34 -3.66
CA ASP A 235 -2.06 -3.74 -3.71
C ASP A 235 -1.27 -4.25 -4.91
N LEU A 236 -0.98 -3.35 -5.86
CA LEU A 236 -0.20 -3.62 -7.08
C LEU A 236 1.30 -3.34 -6.91
N THR A 237 1.70 -2.71 -5.81
CA THR A 237 3.09 -2.34 -5.50
C THR A 237 4.09 -3.49 -5.62
N PRO A 238 3.77 -4.75 -5.23
CA PRO A 238 4.72 -5.85 -5.39
C PRO A 238 5.12 -6.10 -6.84
N ILE A 239 4.20 -5.92 -7.80
CA ILE A 239 4.49 -6.12 -9.22
C ILE A 239 5.34 -4.97 -9.75
N GLU A 240 4.99 -3.74 -9.36
CA GLU A 240 5.69 -2.51 -9.73
C GLU A 240 7.15 -2.50 -9.24
N LYS A 241 7.40 -2.91 -8.00
CA LYS A 241 8.76 -2.93 -7.43
C LYS A 241 9.63 -3.98 -8.08
N THR A 242 9.10 -5.18 -8.28
CA THR A 242 9.86 -6.24 -8.94
C THR A 242 10.16 -5.90 -10.40
N ALA A 243 9.27 -5.16 -11.06
CA ALA A 243 9.51 -4.64 -12.39
C ALA A 243 10.70 -3.67 -12.48
N LEU A 244 10.89 -2.81 -11.47
CA LEU A 244 12.04 -1.92 -11.39
C LEU A 244 13.37 -2.65 -11.16
N GLU A 245 13.33 -3.86 -10.61
CA GLU A 245 14.52 -4.69 -10.37
C GLU A 245 14.91 -5.54 -11.59
N TRP A 246 14.10 -5.51 -12.67
CA TRP A 246 14.31 -6.24 -13.94
C TRP A 246 14.53 -7.76 -13.75
N ASP A 247 13.98 -8.32 -12.67
CA ASP A 247 13.97 -9.76 -12.43
C ASP A 247 12.67 -10.36 -12.98
N GLU A 248 12.75 -10.93 -14.18
CA GLU A 248 11.61 -11.49 -14.89
C GLU A 248 10.97 -12.65 -14.12
N GLU A 249 11.75 -13.46 -13.40
CA GLU A 249 11.25 -14.63 -12.66
C GLU A 249 10.45 -14.19 -11.42
N ASP A 250 11.01 -13.25 -10.65
CA ASP A 250 10.31 -12.70 -9.48
C ASP A 250 9.08 -11.88 -9.90
N LEU A 251 9.12 -11.21 -11.07
CA LEU A 251 8.00 -10.43 -11.59
C LEU A 251 6.84 -11.34 -12.03
N ILE A 252 7.14 -12.43 -12.72
CA ILE A 252 6.16 -13.47 -13.07
C ILE A 252 5.54 -14.03 -11.79
N LYS A 253 6.37 -14.33 -10.79
CA LYS A 253 5.90 -14.87 -9.51
C LYS A 253 5.00 -13.89 -8.77
N ALA A 254 5.37 -12.61 -8.67
CA ALA A 254 4.54 -11.57 -8.05
C ALA A 254 3.19 -11.43 -8.78
N THR A 255 3.21 -11.48 -10.11
CA THR A 255 2.01 -11.41 -10.96
C THR A 255 1.10 -12.62 -10.77
N VAL A 256 1.65 -13.83 -10.75
CA VAL A 256 0.92 -15.08 -10.51
C VAL A 256 0.32 -15.12 -9.10
N GLU A 257 1.08 -14.70 -8.09
CA GLU A 257 0.61 -14.62 -6.71
C GLU A 257 -0.58 -13.65 -6.57
N LEU A 258 -0.52 -12.51 -7.28
CA LEU A 258 -1.56 -11.49 -7.25
C LEU A 258 -2.83 -11.90 -8.01
N LEU A 259 -2.67 -12.45 -9.22
CA LEU A 259 -3.80 -12.84 -10.08
C LEU A 259 -4.40 -14.21 -9.74
N LYS A 260 -3.77 -15.00 -8.85
CA LYS A 260 -4.23 -16.34 -8.42
C LYS A 260 -4.56 -17.27 -9.60
N LYS A 261 -3.83 -17.14 -10.71
CA LYS A 261 -4.06 -17.84 -11.99
C LYS A 261 -2.84 -18.65 -12.42
N ASP A 262 -3.04 -19.54 -13.39
CA ASP A 262 -2.05 -20.52 -13.86
C ASP A 262 -0.80 -19.83 -14.47
N THR A 263 0.37 -20.37 -14.09
CA THR A 263 1.74 -20.02 -14.46
C THR A 263 2.10 -20.10 -15.94
N SER A 264 1.19 -20.55 -16.81
CA SER A 264 1.47 -20.78 -18.23
C SER A 264 1.53 -19.51 -19.10
N ILE A 265 1.29 -18.33 -18.51
CA ILE A 265 1.13 -17.09 -19.28
C ILE A 265 2.32 -16.15 -19.01
N VAL A 266 3.43 -16.49 -19.66
CA VAL A 266 4.76 -15.89 -19.50
C VAL A 266 4.83 -14.43 -19.96
N ASN A 267 3.90 -13.96 -20.81
CA ASN A 267 3.95 -12.61 -21.40
C ASN A 267 3.30 -11.49 -20.57
N TYR A 268 2.61 -11.81 -19.46
CA TYR A 268 1.86 -10.77 -18.73
C TYR A 268 2.74 -9.81 -17.95
N ALA A 269 3.91 -10.22 -17.49
CA ALA A 269 4.77 -9.43 -16.63
C ALA A 269 5.17 -8.08 -17.27
N SER A 270 5.74 -8.11 -18.48
CA SER A 270 6.13 -6.91 -19.23
C SER A 270 4.93 -6.07 -19.66
N ASP A 271 3.87 -6.74 -20.17
CA ASP A 271 2.65 -6.04 -20.58
C ASP A 271 1.97 -5.34 -19.39
N PHE A 272 2.01 -5.94 -18.20
CA PHE A 272 1.44 -5.39 -16.98
C PHE A 272 2.15 -4.12 -16.53
N ILE A 273 3.49 -4.08 -16.62
CA ILE A 273 4.27 -2.86 -16.32
C ILE A 273 3.81 -1.71 -17.21
N SER A 274 3.71 -1.95 -18.52
CA SER A 274 3.23 -0.94 -19.47
C SER A 274 1.79 -0.48 -19.21
N GLN A 275 1.02 -1.26 -18.46
CA GLN A 275 -0.39 -1.03 -18.18
C GLN A 275 -0.68 -0.48 -16.80
N VAL A 276 0.30 -0.46 -15.90
CA VAL A 276 0.17 0.34 -14.67
C VAL A 276 0.85 1.69 -14.82
N ARG A 277 1.74 1.84 -15.82
CA ARG A 277 2.48 3.07 -16.15
C ARG A 277 1.81 3.82 -17.30
N TYR A 278 1.42 5.07 -17.05
CA TYR A 278 0.80 5.92 -18.05
C TYR A 278 1.49 7.26 -18.13
N SER A 279 1.98 7.62 -19.32
CA SER A 279 2.69 8.88 -19.51
C SER A 279 1.89 10.07 -19.01
N LEU A 280 2.53 10.86 -18.15
CA LEU A 280 2.00 12.12 -17.66
C LEU A 280 2.22 13.16 -18.78
N SER A 281 1.14 13.69 -19.32
CA SER A 281 1.20 14.62 -20.46
C SER A 281 1.45 16.04 -19.96
N GLU A 282 2.53 16.67 -20.43
CA GLU A 282 2.84 18.07 -20.16
C GLU A 282 1.67 18.99 -20.55
N GLU A 283 1.11 18.81 -21.74
CA GLU A 283 0.00 19.61 -22.23
C GLU A 283 -1.23 19.49 -21.32
N LYS A 284 -1.62 18.26 -20.96
CA LYS A 284 -2.77 18.03 -20.08
C LYS A 284 -2.52 18.55 -18.67
N PHE A 285 -1.30 18.39 -18.16
CA PHE A 285 -0.91 18.93 -16.86
C PHE A 285 -1.01 20.46 -16.86
N LYS A 286 -0.46 21.13 -17.87
CA LYS A 286 -0.54 22.59 -18.02
C LYS A 286 -1.98 23.09 -18.17
N ASN A 287 -2.83 22.35 -18.88
CA ASN A 287 -4.25 22.69 -19.03
C ASN A 287 -5.06 22.53 -17.72
N ALA A 288 -4.54 21.78 -16.75
CA ALA A 288 -5.20 21.53 -15.48
C ALA A 288 -4.71 22.44 -14.32
N LEU A 289 -3.64 23.22 -14.52
CA LEU A 289 -3.14 24.24 -13.59
C LEU A 289 -4.06 25.46 -13.52
#